data_AF-A0A519L222-F1
#
_entry.id   AF-A0A519L222-F1
#
_cell.length_a   1.000
_cell.length_b   1.000
_cell.length_c   1.000
_cell.angle_alpha   90.00
_cell.angle_beta   90.00
_cell.angle_gamma   90.00
#
_symmetry.space_group_name_H-M   'P 1'
#
loop_
_entity.id
_entity.type
_entity.pdbx_description
1 polymer ?
#
loop_
_entity_poly.entity_id
_entity_poly.type
_entity_poly.pdbx_seq_one_letter_code
_entity_poly.pdbx_strand_id
1 'polypeptide(L)'
;RPTIARQAGADLFISLHADAIADPATRGASVYTLSEQGAGRAVREITRDENWHRSLNLPGRDSSVDRILLDMTQRATQNRSALLARTLLTEIEDADHPLLRRSHRDAGLAVLLSPDVPAVLLEMGYITNPEDERLLTDTRARRRLMRAVAAGIDGYFASPNGALQMASASDAGRP
;
A
#
# COMPACT_ATOMS: atom_id res chain seq x y z
N ARG A 1 9.11 -2.20 -10.07
CA ARG A 1 7.81 -1.52 -9.80
C ARG A 1 7.81 -0.83 -8.44
N PRO A 2 8.06 -1.51 -7.30
CA PRO A 2 8.25 -0.83 -6.00
C PRO A 2 9.42 0.16 -6.04
N THR A 3 10.49 -0.22 -6.73
CA THR A 3 11.68 0.61 -6.99
C THR A 3 11.36 1.91 -7.72
N ILE A 4 10.36 1.93 -8.62
CA ILE A 4 9.94 3.13 -9.34
C ILE A 4 9.26 4.11 -8.38
N ALA A 5 8.38 3.61 -7.51
CA ALA A 5 7.71 4.44 -6.51
C ALA A 5 8.69 5.07 -5.52
N ARG A 6 9.66 4.28 -5.02
CA ARG A 6 10.73 4.82 -4.16
C ARG A 6 11.59 5.86 -4.87
N GLN A 7 12.00 5.59 -6.12
CA GLN A 7 12.80 6.53 -6.91
C GLN A 7 12.03 7.82 -7.25
N ALA A 8 10.71 7.76 -7.32
CA ALA A 8 9.85 8.92 -7.52
C ALA A 8 9.59 9.71 -6.22
N GLY A 9 10.13 9.28 -5.07
CA GLY A 9 9.90 9.92 -3.78
C GLY A 9 8.44 9.80 -3.32
N ALA A 10 7.76 8.70 -3.65
CA ALA A 10 6.34 8.55 -3.35
C ALA A 10 6.08 8.35 -1.84
N ASP A 11 5.10 9.08 -1.31
CA ASP A 11 4.63 8.91 0.08
C ASP A 11 3.77 7.65 0.26
N LEU A 12 3.19 7.13 -0.82
CA LEU A 12 2.34 5.93 -0.85
C LEU A 12 2.50 5.19 -2.18
N PHE A 13 2.29 3.87 -2.15
CA PHE A 13 2.18 3.04 -3.35
C PHE A 13 0.86 2.26 -3.38
N ILE A 14 0.11 2.38 -4.48
CA ILE A 14 -1.14 1.64 -4.70
C ILE A 14 -1.03 0.90 -6.03
N SER A 15 -1.16 -0.43 -5.99
CA SER A 15 -1.28 -1.27 -7.19
C SER A 15 -2.75 -1.56 -7.46
N LEU A 16 -3.28 -1.10 -8.60
CA LEU A 16 -4.67 -1.35 -8.99
C LEU A 16 -4.78 -2.65 -9.80
N HIS A 17 -5.69 -3.53 -9.41
CA HIS A 17 -5.90 -4.85 -10.01
C HIS A 17 -7.38 -5.11 -10.32
N ALA A 18 -7.58 -6.05 -11.25
CA ALA A 18 -8.87 -6.61 -11.67
C ALA A 18 -8.63 -8.07 -12.08
N ASP A 19 -8.19 -8.89 -11.13
CA ASP A 19 -7.66 -10.22 -11.40
C ASP A 19 -8.76 -11.23 -11.78
N ALA A 20 -8.34 -12.36 -12.35
CA ALA A 20 -9.21 -13.50 -12.65
C ALA A 20 -8.99 -14.61 -11.61
N ILE A 21 -10.06 -15.07 -10.97
CA ILE A 21 -10.01 -16.21 -10.04
C ILE A 21 -10.89 -17.36 -10.52
N ALA A 22 -10.52 -18.59 -10.17
CA ALA A 22 -11.17 -19.81 -10.65
C ALA A 22 -12.65 -19.94 -10.27
N ASP A 23 -13.06 -19.34 -9.15
CA ASP A 23 -14.45 -19.35 -8.68
C ASP A 23 -15.20 -18.09 -9.17
N PRO A 24 -16.15 -18.22 -10.13
CA PRO A 24 -16.90 -17.09 -10.68
C PRO A 24 -17.87 -16.44 -9.68
N ALA A 25 -18.14 -17.08 -8.53
CA ALA A 25 -18.98 -16.52 -7.48
C ALA A 25 -18.23 -15.52 -6.59
N THR A 26 -16.89 -15.50 -6.65
CA THR A 26 -16.07 -14.57 -5.88
C THR A 26 -16.17 -13.17 -6.50
N ARG A 27 -16.63 -12.19 -5.71
CA ARG A 27 -16.85 -10.82 -6.16
C ARG A 27 -16.64 -9.78 -5.08
N GLY A 28 -16.47 -8.53 -5.49
CA GLY A 28 -16.27 -7.36 -4.67
C GLY A 28 -14.79 -6.98 -4.50
N ALA A 29 -14.56 -5.73 -4.15
CA ALA A 29 -13.24 -5.18 -3.96
C ALA A 29 -12.55 -5.73 -2.69
N SER A 30 -11.23 -5.81 -2.73
CA SER A 30 -10.39 -6.15 -1.58
C SER A 30 -9.06 -5.41 -1.62
N VAL A 31 -8.47 -5.20 -0.45
CA VAL A 31 -7.18 -4.53 -0.30
C VAL A 31 -6.19 -5.48 0.36
N TYR A 32 -5.04 -5.65 -0.27
CA TYR A 32 -3.96 -6.50 0.20
C TYR A 32 -2.82 -5.65 0.74
N THR A 33 -2.36 -5.98 1.95
CA THR A 33 -1.14 -5.47 2.57
C THR A 33 -0.03 -6.51 2.56
N LEU A 34 1.20 -6.05 2.77
CA LEU A 34 2.35 -6.94 2.85
C LEU A 34 2.26 -7.81 4.11
N SER A 35 2.36 -9.13 3.96
CA SER A 35 2.41 -10.04 5.10
C SER A 35 3.72 -9.93 5.88
N GLU A 36 3.74 -10.35 7.16
CA GLU A 36 4.95 -10.41 7.99
C GLU A 36 6.12 -11.15 7.29
N GLN A 37 5.82 -12.28 6.66
CA GLN A 37 6.81 -13.03 5.87
C GLN A 37 7.30 -12.23 4.65
N GLY A 38 6.41 -11.49 4.00
CA GLY A 38 6.73 -10.56 2.91
C GLY A 38 7.61 -9.41 3.39
N ALA A 39 7.30 -8.81 4.54
CA ALA A 39 8.06 -7.74 5.15
C ALA A 39 9.49 -8.20 5.47
N GLY A 40 9.65 -9.39 6.06
CA GLY A 40 10.96 -9.99 6.28
C GLY A 40 11.75 -10.20 4.99
N ARG A 41 11.09 -10.57 3.88
CA ARG A 41 11.74 -10.64 2.56
C ARG A 41 12.17 -9.27 2.05
N ALA A 42 11.35 -8.24 2.21
CA ALA A 42 11.70 -6.87 1.78
C ALA A 42 12.97 -6.37 2.49
N VAL A 43 13.08 -6.59 3.80
CA VAL A 43 14.29 -6.25 4.58
C VAL A 43 15.50 -7.07 4.13
N ARG A 44 15.34 -8.36 3.85
CA ARG A 44 16.45 -9.16 3.30
C ARG A 44 16.89 -8.68 1.93
N GLU A 45 15.96 -8.32 1.06
CA GLU A 45 16.28 -7.83 -0.28
C GLU A 45 17.08 -6.53 -0.24
N ILE A 46 16.64 -5.55 0.56
CA ILE A 46 17.31 -4.25 0.63
C ILE A 46 18.70 -4.36 1.28
N THR A 47 18.84 -5.22 2.30
CA THR A 47 20.12 -5.39 3.03
C THR A 47 21.13 -6.31 2.31
N ARG A 48 20.81 -6.81 1.10
CA ARG A 48 21.79 -7.52 0.26
C ARG A 48 22.86 -6.59 -0.31
N ASP A 49 22.50 -5.33 -0.54
CA ASP A 49 23.44 -4.30 -0.99
C ASP A 49 24.19 -3.76 0.23
N GLU A 50 25.52 -3.79 0.22
CA GLU A 50 26.34 -3.25 1.32
C GLU A 50 26.11 -1.75 1.57
N ASN A 51 25.62 -1.01 0.58
CA ASN A 51 25.32 0.42 0.67
C ASN A 51 23.86 0.74 1.05
N TRP A 52 23.08 -0.24 1.52
CA TRP A 52 21.67 -0.08 1.85
C TRP A 52 21.38 1.05 2.86
N HIS A 53 22.32 1.31 3.76
CA HIS A 53 22.25 2.40 4.75
C HIS A 53 22.13 3.78 4.07
N ARG A 54 22.90 3.98 2.99
CA ARG A 54 22.89 5.23 2.21
C ARG A 54 21.64 5.34 1.34
N SER A 55 21.16 4.23 0.79
CA SER A 55 19.96 4.24 -0.06
C SER A 55 18.67 4.52 0.72
N LEU A 56 18.69 4.35 2.04
CA LEU A 56 17.59 4.67 2.95
C LEU A 56 17.79 5.98 3.73
N ASN A 57 18.92 6.67 3.54
CA ASN A 57 19.28 7.89 4.29
C ASN A 57 19.08 7.75 5.81
N LEU A 58 19.43 6.61 6.40
CA LEU A 58 19.24 6.39 7.83
C LEU A 58 20.28 7.18 8.65
N PRO A 59 19.87 7.82 9.76
CA PRO A 59 20.75 8.68 10.56
C PRO A 59 21.64 7.89 11.55
N GLY A 60 21.62 6.56 11.52
CA GLY A 60 22.41 5.77 12.46
C GLY A 60 23.91 5.96 12.24
N ARG A 61 24.66 5.91 13.34
CA ARG A 61 26.12 6.10 13.33
C ARG A 61 26.89 4.80 13.07
N ASP A 62 26.22 3.65 13.20
CA ASP A 62 26.77 2.30 12.99
C ASP A 62 25.69 1.41 12.36
N SER A 63 26.14 0.45 11.55
CA SER A 63 25.31 -0.57 10.89
C SER A 63 24.29 -1.29 11.78
N SER A 64 24.64 -1.51 13.05
CA SER A 64 23.79 -2.15 14.06
C SER A 64 22.60 -1.28 14.45
N VAL A 65 22.81 0.04 14.60
CA VAL A 65 21.76 1.02 14.87
C VAL A 65 20.84 1.16 13.66
N ASP A 66 21.41 1.24 12.46
CA ASP A 66 20.62 1.30 11.23
C ASP A 66 19.76 0.05 11.04
N ARG A 67 20.22 -1.13 11.47
CA ARG A 67 19.43 -2.37 11.42
C ARG A 67 18.18 -2.26 12.30
N ILE A 68 18.30 -1.65 13.48
CA ILE A 68 17.18 -1.40 14.39
C ILE A 68 16.23 -0.36 13.78
N LEU A 69 16.78 0.74 13.26
CA LEU A 69 16.00 1.79 12.59
C LEU A 69 15.25 1.24 11.37
N LEU A 70 15.84 0.31 10.63
CA LEU A 70 15.19 -0.38 9.51
C LEU A 70 14.03 -1.26 9.98
N ASP A 71 14.19 -2.04 11.05
CA ASP A 71 13.09 -2.85 11.62
C ASP A 71 11.95 -1.95 12.11
N MET A 72 12.27 -0.85 12.80
CA MET A 72 11.28 0.14 13.24
C MET A 72 10.55 0.79 12.05
N THR A 73 11.29 1.18 11.01
CA THR A 73 10.75 1.79 9.79
C THR A 73 9.83 0.80 9.06
N GLN A 74 10.24 -0.46 8.98
CA GLN A 74 9.45 -1.53 8.37
C GLN A 74 8.15 -1.79 9.13
N ARG A 75 8.19 -1.86 10.47
CA ARG A 75 6.98 -1.99 11.30
C ARG A 75 6.06 -0.78 11.17
N ALA A 76 6.62 0.43 11.19
CA ALA A 76 5.86 1.66 10.99
C ALA A 76 5.18 1.66 9.61
N THR A 77 5.90 1.26 8.56
CA THR A 77 5.39 1.16 7.19
C THR A 77 4.25 0.14 7.07
N GLN A 78 4.36 -1.01 7.75
CA GLN A 78 3.28 -2.01 7.80
C GLN A 78 2.02 -1.44 8.47
N ASN A 79 2.17 -0.78 9.62
CA ASN A 79 1.06 -0.13 10.31
C ASN A 79 0.38 0.95 9.45
N ARG A 80 1.17 1.75 8.73
CA ARG A 80 0.68 2.76 7.77
C ARG A 80 -0.07 2.12 6.60
N SER A 81 0.46 1.03 6.04
CA SER A 81 -0.20 0.29 4.95
C SER A 81 -1.54 -0.29 5.41
N ALA A 82 -1.60 -0.80 6.64
CA ALA A 82 -2.85 -1.28 7.23
C ALA A 82 -3.86 -0.15 7.49
N LEU A 83 -3.40 1.04 7.91
CA LEU A 83 -4.26 2.22 8.04
C LEU A 83 -4.82 2.67 6.69
N LEU A 84 -3.97 2.74 5.66
CA LEU A 84 -4.40 3.06 4.31
C LEU A 84 -5.44 2.04 3.82
N ALA A 85 -5.18 0.74 4.01
CA ALA A 85 -6.11 -0.31 3.60
C ALA A 85 -7.50 -0.17 4.24
N ARG A 86 -7.55 0.08 5.56
CA ARG A 86 -8.82 0.30 6.26
C ARG A 86 -9.54 1.55 5.74
N THR A 87 -8.82 2.66 5.55
CA THR A 87 -9.39 3.92 5.08
C THR A 87 -9.98 3.78 3.68
N LEU A 88 -9.25 3.13 2.77
CA LEU A 88 -9.75 2.82 1.43
C LEU A 88 -11.00 1.94 1.47
N LEU A 89 -11.01 0.90 2.30
CA LEU A 89 -12.16 0.00 2.40
C LEU A 89 -13.42 0.72 2.90
N THR A 90 -13.28 1.60 3.91
CA THR A 90 -14.40 2.42 4.41
C THR A 90 -14.98 3.30 3.30
N GLU A 91 -14.16 4.05 2.58
CA GLU A 91 -14.65 4.94 1.52
C GLU A 91 -15.27 4.18 0.34
N ILE A 92 -14.72 3.00 0.01
CA ILE A 92 -15.27 2.13 -1.03
C ILE A 92 -16.65 1.57 -0.61
N GLU A 93 -16.80 1.19 0.66
CA GLU A 93 -18.07 0.75 1.23
C GLU A 93 -19.10 1.88 1.23
N ASP A 94 -18.72 3.08 1.68
CA ASP A 94 -19.57 4.27 1.71
C ASP A 94 -20.03 4.72 0.31
N ALA A 95 -19.24 4.42 -0.73
CA ALA A 95 -19.59 4.65 -2.12
C ALA A 95 -20.50 3.56 -2.74
N ASP A 96 -21.01 2.64 -1.92
CA ASP A 96 -21.88 1.52 -2.30
C ASP A 96 -21.23 0.63 -3.38
N HIS A 97 -19.90 0.43 -3.27
CA HIS A 97 -19.18 -0.54 -4.10
C HIS A 97 -19.04 -1.87 -3.35
N PRO A 98 -19.37 -3.02 -3.97
CA PRO A 98 -19.33 -4.30 -3.28
C PRO A 98 -17.94 -4.63 -2.74
N LEU A 99 -17.88 -5.13 -1.51
CA LEU A 99 -16.64 -5.62 -0.88
C LEU A 99 -16.64 -7.15 -0.80
N LEU A 100 -15.47 -7.75 -1.01
CA LEU A 100 -15.27 -9.17 -0.76
C LEU A 100 -15.33 -9.46 0.74
N ARG A 101 -15.86 -10.63 1.14
CA ARG A 101 -15.82 -11.06 2.54
C ARG A 101 -14.38 -11.18 3.02
N ARG A 102 -14.05 -10.53 4.15
CA ARG A 102 -12.67 -10.31 4.63
C ARG A 102 -11.85 -9.58 3.55
N SER A 103 -12.28 -8.35 3.27
CA SER A 103 -11.76 -7.49 2.21
C SER A 103 -10.35 -6.97 2.51
N HIS A 104 -9.93 -6.88 3.77
CA HIS A 104 -8.52 -6.64 4.12
C HIS A 104 -7.77 -7.98 4.27
N ARG A 105 -6.70 -8.15 3.50
CA ARG A 105 -5.91 -9.38 3.44
C ARG A 105 -4.41 -9.10 3.48
N ASP A 106 -3.64 -10.07 3.97
CA ASP A 106 -2.18 -10.03 3.91
C ASP A 106 -1.65 -10.97 2.86
N ALA A 107 -0.66 -10.52 2.09
CA ALA A 107 -0.05 -11.33 1.05
C ALA A 107 1.44 -11.02 0.86
N GLY A 108 2.20 -12.04 0.44
CA GLY A 108 3.62 -11.93 0.13
C GLY A 108 3.87 -11.37 -1.29
N LEU A 109 3.19 -10.30 -1.67
CA LEU A 109 3.23 -9.82 -3.06
C LEU A 109 4.50 -9.02 -3.34
N ALA A 110 5.20 -9.37 -4.43
CA ALA A 110 6.45 -8.72 -4.81
C ALA A 110 6.28 -7.21 -5.07
N VAL A 111 5.09 -6.81 -5.52
CA VAL A 111 4.74 -5.41 -5.78
C VAL A 111 4.67 -4.56 -4.50
N LEU A 112 4.59 -5.19 -3.32
CA LEU A 112 4.51 -4.51 -2.03
C LEU A 112 5.83 -4.57 -1.24
N LEU A 113 6.92 -5.07 -1.84
CA LEU A 113 8.22 -5.22 -1.16
C LEU A 113 8.98 -3.88 -1.05
N SER A 114 8.43 -2.93 -0.28
CA SER A 114 9.11 -1.70 0.14
C SER A 114 9.16 -1.63 1.66
N PRO A 115 10.34 -1.48 2.30
CA PRO A 115 10.44 -1.41 3.76
C PRO A 115 10.08 -0.04 4.35
N ASP A 116 10.00 1.01 3.53
CA ASP A 116 9.93 2.42 3.92
C ASP A 116 8.78 3.20 3.27
N VAL A 117 8.11 2.64 2.27
CA VAL A 117 6.96 3.24 1.59
C VAL A 117 5.72 2.41 1.85
N PRO A 118 4.65 2.97 2.45
CA PRO A 118 3.41 2.24 2.66
C PRO A 118 2.80 1.81 1.34
N ALA A 119 2.41 0.54 1.24
CA ALA A 119 2.04 -0.09 -0.01
C ALA A 119 0.80 -0.97 0.15
N VAL A 120 -0.15 -0.82 -0.79
CA VAL A 120 -1.33 -1.67 -0.89
C VAL A 120 -1.57 -2.13 -2.32
N LEU A 121 -2.22 -3.28 -2.48
CA LEU A 121 -2.81 -3.70 -3.74
C LEU A 121 -4.33 -3.66 -3.59
N LEU A 122 -4.99 -2.85 -4.41
CA LEU A 122 -6.43 -2.77 -4.48
C LEU A 122 -6.91 -3.65 -5.62
N GLU A 123 -7.55 -4.75 -5.27
CA GLU A 123 -8.36 -5.55 -6.17
C GLU A 123 -9.72 -4.87 -6.30
N MET A 124 -10.03 -4.34 -7.48
CA MET A 124 -11.26 -3.56 -7.71
C MET A 124 -12.50 -4.46 -7.86
N GLY A 125 -12.28 -5.74 -8.16
CA GLY A 125 -13.27 -6.77 -8.42
C GLY A 125 -12.68 -7.84 -9.34
N TYR A 126 -13.33 -8.98 -9.49
CA TYR A 126 -12.79 -10.10 -10.27
C TYR A 126 -13.42 -10.17 -11.66
N ILE A 127 -12.60 -10.14 -12.72
CA ILE A 127 -13.11 -10.17 -14.11
C ILE A 127 -13.81 -11.49 -14.46
N THR A 128 -13.60 -12.54 -13.67
CA THR A 128 -14.31 -13.83 -13.80
C THR A 128 -15.73 -13.80 -13.25
N ASN A 129 -16.09 -12.80 -12.45
CA ASN A 129 -17.45 -12.59 -11.98
C ASN A 129 -18.20 -11.61 -12.92
N PRO A 130 -19.33 -12.01 -13.53
CA PRO A 130 -20.04 -11.18 -14.50
C PRO A 130 -20.53 -9.83 -13.94
N GLU A 131 -20.93 -9.78 -12.67
CA GLU A 131 -21.38 -8.54 -12.04
C GLU A 131 -20.23 -7.55 -11.86
N ASP A 132 -19.06 -8.01 -11.41
CA ASP A 132 -17.86 -7.19 -11.26
C ASP A 132 -17.31 -6.77 -12.62
N GLU A 133 -17.25 -7.65 -13.62
CA GLU A 133 -16.86 -7.31 -14.99
C GLU A 133 -17.73 -6.17 -15.55
N ARG A 134 -19.05 -6.25 -15.34
CA ARG A 134 -20.00 -5.20 -15.75
C ARG A 134 -19.74 -3.88 -15.02
N LEU A 135 -19.43 -3.91 -13.73
CA LEU A 135 -19.09 -2.71 -12.94
C LEU A 135 -17.76 -2.10 -13.39
N LEU A 136 -16.76 -2.92 -13.70
CA LEU A 136 -15.43 -2.48 -14.11
C LEU A 136 -15.42 -1.91 -15.53
N THR A 137 -16.25 -2.43 -16.42
CA THR A 137 -16.42 -1.92 -17.79
C THR A 137 -17.29 -0.66 -17.84
N ASP A 138 -18.26 -0.52 -16.93
CA ASP A 138 -19.07 0.69 -16.79
C ASP A 138 -18.24 1.91 -16.32
N THR A 139 -18.23 2.96 -17.14
CA THR A 139 -17.43 4.16 -16.88
C THR A 139 -17.93 4.97 -15.68
N ARG A 140 -19.24 5.00 -15.42
CA ARG A 140 -19.82 5.71 -14.26
C ARG A 140 -19.50 4.98 -12.96
N ALA A 141 -19.63 3.65 -12.95
CA ALA A 141 -19.27 2.82 -11.81
C ALA A 141 -17.77 2.92 -11.50
N ARG A 142 -16.89 2.76 -12.50
CA ARG A 142 -15.45 2.92 -12.34
C ARG A 142 -15.05 4.31 -11.82
N ARG A 143 -15.70 5.38 -12.29
CA ARG A 143 -15.49 6.74 -11.75
C ARG A 143 -15.99 6.91 -10.31
N ARG A 144 -17.03 6.20 -9.89
CA ARG A 144 -17.49 6.21 -8.50
C ARG A 144 -16.45 5.53 -7.60
N LEU A 145 -15.99 4.34 -7.99
CA LEU A 145 -14.92 3.62 -7.28
C LEU A 145 -13.64 4.46 -7.17
N MET A 146 -13.16 5.06 -8.26
CA MET A 146 -11.93 5.86 -8.21
C MET A 146 -12.06 7.14 -7.39
N ARG A 147 -13.28 7.72 -7.28
CA ARG A 147 -13.53 8.84 -6.36
C ARG A 147 -13.47 8.40 -4.90
N ALA A 148 -14.00 7.21 -4.58
CA ALA A 148 -13.87 6.62 -3.25
C ALA A 148 -12.40 6.36 -2.89
N VAL A 149 -11.62 5.83 -3.84
CA VAL A 149 -10.18 5.63 -3.65
C VAL A 149 -9.45 6.96 -3.40
N ALA A 150 -9.79 8.01 -4.16
CA ALA A 150 -9.23 9.35 -3.92
C ALA A 150 -9.59 9.90 -2.53
N ALA A 151 -10.86 9.78 -2.13
CA ALA A 151 -11.31 10.17 -0.80
C ALA A 151 -10.57 9.39 0.32
N GLY A 152 -10.29 8.10 0.10
CA GLY A 152 -9.54 7.30 1.06
C GLY A 152 -8.07 7.68 1.17
N ILE A 153 -7.47 8.15 0.07
CA ILE A 153 -6.12 8.74 0.09
C ILE A 153 -6.13 10.06 0.87
N ASP A 154 -7.10 10.95 0.59
CA ASP A 154 -7.24 12.22 1.29
C ASP A 154 -7.49 12.01 2.79
N GLY A 155 -8.37 11.07 3.15
CA GLY A 155 -8.65 10.68 4.52
C GLY A 155 -7.44 10.10 5.26
N TYR A 156 -6.61 9.33 4.56
CA TYR A 156 -5.36 8.80 5.11
C TYR A 156 -4.39 9.93 5.52
N PHE A 157 -4.23 10.94 4.66
CA PHE A 157 -3.34 12.08 4.95
C PHE A 157 -3.94 13.10 5.93
N ALA A 158 -5.26 13.23 5.99
CA ALA A 158 -5.95 14.10 6.94
C ALA A 158 -5.88 13.58 8.39
N SER A 159 -5.66 12.28 8.59
CA SER A 159 -5.49 11.70 9.92
C SER A 159 -4.20 12.25 10.57
N PRO A 160 -4.19 12.53 11.90
CA PRO A 160 -3.00 13.04 12.59
C PRO A 160 -1.76 12.15 12.43
N ASN A 161 -1.95 10.84 12.17
CA ASN A 161 -0.86 9.92 11.87
C ASN A 161 -0.26 10.10 10.45
N GLY A 162 -1.01 10.65 9.49
CA GLY A 162 -0.53 11.06 8.16
C GLY A 162 0.09 12.47 8.18
N ALA A 163 -0.51 13.40 8.92
CA ALA A 163 -0.09 14.80 9.00
C ALA A 163 1.26 15.01 9.75
N LEU A 164 1.53 14.23 10.80
CA LEU A 164 2.81 14.30 11.54
C LEU A 164 4.03 13.96 10.67
N GLN A 165 3.85 13.39 9.48
CA GLN A 165 4.94 12.87 8.64
C GLN A 165 5.22 13.66 7.35
N MET A 166 4.24 14.38 6.78
CA MET A 166 4.54 15.38 5.74
C MET A 166 5.56 16.42 6.25
N ALA A 167 5.43 16.80 7.52
CA ALA A 167 6.39 17.71 8.18
C ALA A 167 7.81 17.12 8.24
N SER A 168 7.96 15.82 8.52
CA SER A 168 9.28 15.17 8.56
C SER A 168 9.92 14.96 7.20
N ALA A 169 9.13 14.75 6.13
CA ALA A 169 9.63 14.66 4.76
C ALA A 169 10.06 16.02 4.20
N SER A 170 9.37 17.10 4.59
CA SER A 170 9.72 18.46 4.16
C SER A 170 11.02 19.01 4.78
N ASP A 171 11.45 18.48 5.92
CA ASP A 171 12.66 18.96 6.64
C ASP A 171 13.95 18.24 6.19
N ALA A 172 13.83 17.10 5.50
CA ALA A 172 14.96 16.37 4.93
C ALA A 172 15.43 16.90 3.56
N GLY A 173 14.75 17.93 3.02
CA GLY A 173 14.94 18.46 1.67
C GLY A 173 15.61 19.84 1.58
N ARG A 174 16.20 20.36 2.67
CA ARG A 174 16.94 21.63 2.62
C ARG A 174 18.45 21.39 2.70
N PRO A 175 19.25 21.94 1.76
CA PRO A 175 20.70 21.80 1.75
C PRO A 175 21.36 22.52 2.93
#